data_AF-A0A1J6I4N5-F1
#
_entry.id   AF-A0A1J6I4N5-F1
#
_cell.length_a   1.000
_cell.length_b   1.000
_cell.length_c   1.000
_cell.angle_alpha   90.00
_cell.angle_beta   90.00
_cell.angle_gamma   90.00
#
_symmetry.space_group_name_H-M   'P 1'
#
loop_
_entity.id
_entity.type
_entity.pdbx_description
1 polymer ?
#
loop_
_entity_poly.entity_id
_entity_poly.type
_entity_poly.pdbx_seq_one_letter_code
_entity_poly.pdbx_strand_id
1 'polypeptide(L)'
;MGGKVDVSINQTRGPRTFKLFGQNYHQIGSLLPPVGSTPKFAQLYIYDTENEVQNRMLHGQHLNKLHAEIVADLKKMLDGHNILAKTFRMVRDRFQEDGSSNVRLRLIGKRNTDGRRYNLPTVSEVATLVVGDFE
;
A
#
# COMPACT_ATOMS: atom_id res chain seq x y z
N MET A 1 9.41 -4.90 -2.22
CA MET A 1 10.19 -3.84 -2.91
C MET A 1 10.33 -4.24 -4.36
N GLY A 2 10.20 -3.30 -5.29
CA GLY A 2 10.36 -3.51 -6.73
C GLY A 2 11.39 -2.55 -7.32
N GLY A 3 11.94 -2.92 -8.47
CA GLY A 3 12.96 -2.15 -9.18
C GLY A 3 13.36 -2.89 -10.46
N LYS A 4 14.00 -2.18 -11.40
CA LYS A 4 14.45 -2.78 -12.65
C LYS A 4 15.75 -3.55 -12.42
N VAL A 5 15.73 -4.86 -12.68
CA VAL A 5 16.89 -5.75 -12.52
C VAL A 5 17.71 -5.73 -13.80
N ASP A 6 19.01 -5.46 -13.67
CA ASP A 6 20.00 -5.63 -14.73
C ASP A 6 20.42 -7.10 -14.78
N VAL A 7 19.98 -7.81 -15.82
CA VAL A 7 20.27 -9.23 -16.03
C VAL A 7 21.52 -9.47 -16.88
N SER A 8 22.09 -8.43 -17.51
CA SER A 8 23.22 -8.60 -18.44
C SER A 8 24.58 -8.76 -17.75
N ILE A 9 24.65 -8.52 -16.44
CA ILE A 9 25.91 -8.47 -15.68
C ILE A 9 26.50 -9.83 -15.29
N ASN A 10 25.73 -10.92 -15.36
CA ASN A 10 26.18 -12.26 -14.94
C ASN A 10 26.64 -13.14 -16.11
N GLN A 11 27.18 -12.54 -17.17
CA GLN A 11 27.60 -13.24 -18.40
C GLN A 11 29.01 -13.84 -18.33
N THR A 12 29.79 -13.53 -17.29
CA THR A 12 31.17 -14.00 -17.10
C THR A 12 31.29 -15.00 -15.95
N ARG A 13 32.36 -15.80 -15.96
CA ARG A 13 32.70 -16.70 -14.84
C ARG A 13 33.20 -15.86 -13.66
N GLY A 14 32.36 -15.70 -12.64
CA GLY A 14 32.66 -14.97 -11.41
C GLY A 14 31.50 -15.02 -10.42
N PRO A 15 31.67 -14.48 -9.20
CA PRO A 15 30.60 -14.40 -8.21
C PRO A 15 29.36 -13.68 -8.76
N ARG A 16 28.19 -14.27 -8.56
CA ARG A 16 26.93 -13.75 -9.07
C ARG A 16 26.63 -12.38 -8.45
N THR A 17 26.46 -11.38 -9.29
CA THR A 17 26.14 -10.01 -8.87
C THR A 17 24.66 -9.73 -9.14
N PHE A 18 23.97 -9.12 -8.18
CA PHE A 18 22.60 -8.63 -8.37
C PHE A 18 22.63 -7.11 -8.47
N LYS A 19 22.17 -6.56 -9.60
CA LYS A 19 22.21 -5.13 -9.85
C LYS A 19 20.81 -4.62 -10.17
N LEU A 20 20.42 -3.60 -9.42
CA LEU A 20 19.20 -2.83 -9.62
C LEU A 20 19.59 -1.47 -10.19
N PHE A 21 18.82 -0.95 -11.14
CA PHE A 21 19.02 0.39 -11.67
C PHE A 21 17.71 1.16 -11.80
N GLY A 22 17.81 2.49 -11.85
CA GLY A 22 16.66 3.39 -11.85
C GLY A 22 16.12 3.66 -10.45
N GLN A 23 14.80 3.92 -10.36
CA GLN A 23 14.12 4.18 -9.09
C GLN A 23 13.55 2.88 -8.51
N ASN A 24 13.97 2.54 -7.30
CA ASN A 24 13.32 1.49 -6.51
C ASN A 24 12.00 2.03 -5.93
N TYR A 25 10.99 1.17 -5.88
CA TYR A 25 9.68 1.53 -5.34
C TYR A 25 9.15 0.45 -4.39
N HIS A 26 8.21 0.85 -3.54
CA HIS A 26 7.45 -0.11 -2.73
C HIS A 26 6.40 -0.76 -3.62
N GLN A 27 6.47 -2.08 -3.72
CA GLN A 27 5.41 -2.89 -4.32
C GLN A 27 4.61 -3.49 -3.17
N ILE A 28 3.41 -2.96 -2.99
CA ILE A 28 2.40 -3.51 -2.08
C ILE A 28 1.64 -4.58 -2.87
N GLY A 29 1.26 -5.67 -2.20
CA GLY A 29 0.51 -6.76 -2.82
C GLY A 29 -0.90 -6.36 -3.28
N SER A 30 -1.73 -7.35 -3.57
CA SER A 30 -3.11 -7.14 -4.02
C SER A 30 -3.90 -6.18 -3.12
N LEU A 31 -4.67 -5.28 -3.74
CA LEU A 31 -5.54 -4.31 -3.07
C LEU A 31 -6.73 -4.98 -2.38
N LEU A 32 -7.17 -6.14 -2.90
CA LEU A 32 -8.18 -6.98 -2.29
C LEU A 32 -7.54 -8.25 -1.71
N PRO A 33 -8.09 -8.79 -0.60
CA PRO A 33 -7.64 -10.07 -0.08
C PRO A 33 -7.89 -11.18 -1.13
N PRO A 34 -6.97 -12.15 -1.28
CA PRO A 34 -7.27 -13.39 -1.97
C PRO A 34 -8.54 -14.05 -1.44
N VAL A 35 -9.25 -14.78 -2.30
CA VAL A 35 -10.48 -15.50 -1.93
C VAL A 35 -10.24 -16.39 -0.72
N GLY A 36 -11.08 -16.25 0.32
CA GLY A 36 -10.99 -17.02 1.56
C GLY A 36 -9.92 -16.55 2.56
N SER A 37 -9.20 -15.47 2.28
CA SER A 37 -8.20 -14.91 3.20
C SER A 37 -8.73 -13.68 3.95
N THR A 38 -8.18 -13.43 5.13
CA THR A 38 -8.53 -12.24 5.93
C THR A 38 -7.80 -10.99 5.41
N PRO A 39 -8.46 -9.82 5.35
CA PRO A 39 -7.85 -8.58 4.89
C PRO A 39 -6.75 -8.10 5.83
N LYS A 40 -5.61 -7.68 5.28
CA LYS A 40 -4.43 -7.23 6.05
C LYS A 40 -3.93 -5.86 5.61
N PHE A 41 -3.37 -5.11 6.56
CA PHE A 41 -2.70 -3.83 6.31
C PHE A 41 -3.56 -2.85 5.50
N ALA A 42 -3.14 -2.48 4.29
CA ALA A 42 -3.84 -1.53 3.42
C ALA A 42 -5.21 -2.05 2.94
N GLN A 43 -5.38 -3.37 2.85
CA GLN A 43 -6.64 -3.99 2.41
C GLN A 43 -7.79 -3.67 3.36
N LEU A 44 -7.51 -3.37 4.63
CA LEU A 44 -8.51 -2.99 5.64
C LEU A 44 -9.19 -1.64 5.31
N TYR A 45 -8.59 -0.81 4.46
CA TYR A 45 -9.22 0.43 4.01
C TYR A 45 -10.16 0.22 2.82
N ILE A 46 -10.10 -0.95 2.17
CA ILE A 46 -10.77 -1.26 0.90
C ILE A 46 -11.84 -2.33 1.09
N TYR A 47 -11.49 -3.45 1.71
CA TYR A 47 -12.36 -4.62 1.84
C TYR A 47 -13.18 -4.55 3.13
N ASP A 48 -14.48 -4.84 3.03
CA ASP A 48 -15.41 -4.97 4.16
C ASP A 48 -15.25 -3.87 5.21
N THR A 49 -15.49 -2.63 4.77
CA THR A 49 -15.26 -1.46 5.63
C THR A 49 -16.25 -1.30 6.76
N GLU A 50 -17.37 -2.02 6.70
CA GLU A 50 -18.36 -2.09 7.78
C GLU A 50 -17.77 -2.82 9.00
N ASN A 51 -17.04 -3.91 8.77
CA ASN A 51 -16.40 -4.69 9.84
C ASN A 51 -14.92 -4.37 10.03
N GLU A 52 -14.43 -3.23 9.49
CA GLU A 52 -13.01 -2.87 9.53
C GLU A 52 -12.41 -2.86 10.95
N VAL A 53 -13.15 -2.35 11.94
CA VAL A 53 -12.70 -2.31 13.34
C VAL A 53 -12.52 -3.73 13.88
N GLN A 54 -13.49 -4.61 13.65
CA GLN A 54 -13.40 -6.01 14.05
C GLN A 54 -12.24 -6.71 13.34
N ASN A 55 -12.11 -6.50 12.03
CA ASN A 55 -11.01 -7.05 11.21
C ASN A 55 -9.64 -6.59 11.72
N ARG A 56 -9.51 -5.34 12.19
CA ARG A 56 -8.30 -4.81 12.84
C ARG A 56 -8.04 -5.46 14.19
N MET A 57 -9.08 -5.64 15.01
CA MET A 57 -8.95 -6.30 16.32
C MET A 57 -8.52 -7.76 16.19
N LEU A 58 -9.05 -8.50 15.19
CA LEU A 58 -8.67 -9.89 14.91
C LEU A 58 -7.17 -10.01 14.60
N HIS A 59 -6.62 -9.07 13.82
CA HIS A 59 -5.18 -9.04 13.53
C HIS A 59 -4.32 -8.64 14.73
N GLY A 60 -4.90 -7.87 15.66
CA GLY A 60 -4.22 -7.41 16.86
C GLY A 60 -4.34 -8.35 18.06
N GLN A 61 -4.92 -9.55 17.92
CA GLN A 61 -5.23 -10.47 19.04
C GLN A 61 -4.04 -10.81 19.97
N HIS A 62 -2.80 -10.71 19.49
CA HIS A 62 -1.61 -10.93 20.31
C HIS A 62 -1.22 -9.72 21.19
N LEU A 63 -1.85 -8.57 20.96
CA LEU A 63 -1.73 -7.37 21.78
C LEU A 63 -2.83 -7.42 22.84
N ASN A 64 -2.44 -7.47 24.12
CA ASN A 64 -3.33 -7.46 25.27
C ASN A 64 -4.53 -6.50 25.06
N LYS A 65 -5.75 -7.01 25.23
CA LYS A 65 -7.05 -6.29 25.20
C LYS A 65 -7.03 -4.96 24.41
N LEU A 66 -7.06 -5.06 23.08
CA LEU A 66 -7.36 -3.90 22.23
C LEU A 66 -8.75 -3.33 22.55
N HIS A 67 -8.81 -2.03 22.80
CA HIS A 67 -10.06 -1.31 22.99
C HIS A 67 -10.65 -0.91 21.63
N ALA A 68 -11.83 -1.42 21.30
CA ALA A 68 -12.52 -1.13 20.05
C ALA A 68 -12.74 0.37 19.81
N GLU A 69 -13.02 1.12 20.88
CA GLU A 69 -13.22 2.57 20.84
C GLU A 69 -11.98 3.31 20.34
N ILE A 70 -10.80 2.97 20.87
CA ILE A 70 -9.53 3.59 20.43
C ILE A 70 -9.26 3.27 18.96
N VAL A 71 -9.52 2.03 18.52
CA VAL A 71 -9.35 1.64 17.11
C VAL A 71 -10.30 2.44 16.21
N ALA A 72 -11.54 2.64 16.63
CA ALA A 72 -12.53 3.43 15.90
C ALA A 72 -12.13 4.93 15.83
N ASP A 73 -11.64 5.50 16.93
CA ASP A 73 -11.19 6.89 16.97
C ASP A 73 -9.96 7.13 16.08
N LEU A 74 -8.97 6.22 16.15
CA LEU A 74 -7.80 6.28 15.27
C LEU A 74 -8.18 6.13 13.79
N LYS A 75 -9.11 5.22 13.49
CA LYS A 75 -9.66 5.08 12.13
C LYS A 75 -10.27 6.40 11.67
N LYS A 76 -11.13 7.02 12.48
CA LYS A 76 -11.80 8.29 12.15
C LYS A 76 -10.79 9.43 11.95
N MET A 77 -9.78 9.53 12.81
CA MET A 77 -8.69 10.50 12.67
C MET A 77 -7.93 10.29 11.36
N LEU A 78 -7.58 9.06 11.02
CA LEU A 78 -6.86 8.74 9.79
C LEU A 78 -7.71 9.03 8.55
N ASP A 79 -9.00 8.64 8.55
CA ASP A 79 -9.91 8.95 7.45
C ASP A 79 -10.07 10.48 7.25
N GLY A 80 -10.05 11.26 8.34
CA GLY A 80 -10.17 12.72 8.29
C GLY A 80 -8.92 13.44 7.79
N HIS A 81 -7.72 12.99 8.19
CA HIS A 81 -6.48 13.76 8.01
C HIS A 81 -5.45 13.10 7.10
N ASN A 82 -5.44 11.78 6.96
CA ASN A 82 -4.39 11.08 6.23
C ASN A 82 -4.76 10.95 4.73
N ILE A 83 -3.99 11.62 3.87
CA ILE A 83 -4.19 11.60 2.41
C ILE A 83 -4.05 10.18 1.83
N LEU A 84 -3.17 9.35 2.39
CA LEU A 84 -3.01 7.96 1.98
C LEU A 84 -4.25 7.14 2.33
N ALA A 85 -4.80 7.30 3.54
CA ALA A 85 -6.06 6.65 3.92
C ALA A 85 -7.19 7.04 2.97
N LYS A 86 -7.35 8.35 2.69
CA LYS A 86 -8.31 8.86 1.70
C LYS A 86 -8.11 8.25 0.31
N THR A 87 -6.86 8.09 -0.10
CA THR A 87 -6.52 7.45 -1.38
C THR A 87 -7.01 6.01 -1.45
N PHE A 88 -6.79 5.22 -0.40
CA PHE A 88 -7.33 3.86 -0.34
C PHE A 88 -8.87 3.85 -0.28
N ARG A 89 -9.51 4.84 0.35
CA ARG A 89 -10.98 4.99 0.30
C ARG A 89 -11.51 5.27 -1.11
N MET A 90 -10.81 6.08 -1.92
CA MET A 90 -11.21 6.27 -3.32
C MET A 90 -11.16 4.97 -4.11
N VAL A 91 -10.16 4.11 -3.82
CA VAL A 91 -10.07 2.78 -4.43
C VAL A 91 -11.24 1.89 -4.03
N ARG A 92 -11.63 1.91 -2.75
CA ARG A 92 -12.83 1.22 -2.26
C ARG A 92 -14.07 1.65 -3.04
N ASP A 93 -14.31 2.96 -3.11
CA ASP A 93 -15.50 3.52 -3.74
C ASP A 93 -15.58 3.07 -5.21
N ARG A 94 -14.43 3.06 -5.89
CA ARG A 94 -14.33 2.53 -7.26
C ARG A 94 -14.71 1.05 -7.38
N PHE A 95 -14.27 0.19 -6.46
CA PHE A 95 -14.65 -1.22 -6.46
C PHE A 95 -16.13 -1.45 -6.12
N GLN A 96 -16.76 -0.55 -5.34
CA GLN A 96 -18.19 -0.62 -5.03
C GLN A 96 -19.05 -0.17 -6.23
N GLU A 97 -18.58 0.81 -7.00
CA GLU A 97 -19.24 1.26 -8.23
C GLU A 97 -19.07 0.25 -9.38
N ASP A 98 -17.88 -0.31 -9.55
CA ASP A 98 -17.56 -1.28 -10.59
C ASP A 98 -16.66 -2.40 -10.05
N GLY A 99 -17.30 -3.50 -9.64
CA GLY A 99 -16.64 -4.67 -9.07
C GLY A 99 -15.77 -5.48 -10.04
N SER A 100 -15.76 -5.13 -11.33
CA SER A 100 -14.99 -5.81 -12.37
C SER A 100 -13.78 -5.02 -12.90
N SER A 101 -13.61 -3.78 -12.43
CA SER A 101 -12.51 -2.91 -12.86
C SER A 101 -11.15 -3.43 -12.40
N ASN A 102 -10.22 -3.62 -13.34
CA ASN A 102 -8.80 -3.80 -13.05
C ASN A 102 -8.22 -2.46 -12.58
N VAL A 103 -7.93 -2.34 -11.27
CA VAL A 103 -7.47 -1.10 -10.64
C VAL A 103 -6.04 -1.21 -10.12
N ARG A 104 -5.20 -0.24 -10.47
CA ARG A 104 -3.83 -0.11 -9.95
C ARG A 104 -3.64 1.23 -9.24
N LEU A 105 -3.22 1.17 -7.97
CA LEU A 105 -2.87 2.35 -7.19
C LEU A 105 -1.37 2.61 -7.27
N ARG A 106 -0.99 3.86 -7.61
CA ARG A 106 0.41 4.32 -7.59
C ARG A 106 0.54 5.54 -6.69
N LEU A 107 1.36 5.40 -5.64
CA LEU A 107 1.79 6.48 -4.76
C LEU A 107 3.14 6.98 -5.24
N ILE A 108 3.19 8.24 -5.69
CA ILE A 108 4.38 8.86 -6.28
C ILE A 108 4.92 9.90 -5.31
N GLY A 109 6.00 9.58 -4.61
CA GLY A 109 6.72 10.54 -3.78
C GLY A 109 7.72 11.35 -4.60
N LYS A 110 7.64 12.67 -4.55
CA LYS A 110 8.72 13.54 -5.07
C LYS A 110 9.87 13.58 -4.07
N ARG A 111 11.07 13.14 -4.49
CA ARG A 111 12.29 13.34 -3.71
C ARG A 111 12.81 14.75 -3.97
N ASN A 112 12.36 15.71 -3.18
CA ASN A 112 12.89 17.08 -3.23
C ASN A 112 14.15 17.27 -2.36
N THR A 113 14.58 16.25 -1.61
CA THR A 113 15.73 16.30 -0.69
C THR A 113 16.66 15.09 -0.85
N ASP A 114 17.92 15.28 -0.43
CA ASP A 114 19.02 14.31 -0.52
C ASP A 114 18.62 12.91 -0.01
N GLY A 115 19.03 11.87 -0.73
CA GLY A 115 18.75 10.47 -0.41
C GLY A 115 19.53 9.92 0.78
N ARG A 116 20.33 10.76 1.45
CA ARG A 116 21.19 10.40 2.57
C ARG A 116 20.56 10.83 3.91
N ARG A 117 19.75 9.92 4.47
CA ARG A 117 19.28 9.84 5.88
C ARG A 117 18.33 10.93 6.41
N TYR A 118 17.31 10.45 7.13
CA TYR A 118 16.40 11.20 8.02
C TYR A 118 15.79 12.47 7.43
N ASN A 119 15.07 12.33 6.32
CA ASN A 119 14.21 13.42 5.86
C ASN A 119 12.97 13.52 6.75
N LEU A 120 12.64 14.73 7.21
CA LEU A 120 11.30 15.05 7.73
C LEU A 120 10.26 14.62 6.68
N PRO A 121 9.12 14.00 7.05
CA PRO A 121 8.09 13.64 6.09
C PRO A 121 7.61 14.90 5.38
N THR A 122 8.13 15.13 4.17
CA THR A 122 7.75 16.26 3.34
C THR A 122 6.73 15.73 2.36
N VAL A 123 5.46 16.07 2.61
CA VAL A 123 4.30 15.64 1.83
C VAL A 123 4.32 16.28 0.45
N SER A 124 5.05 15.68 -0.48
CA SER A 124 4.83 15.86 -1.91
C SER A 124 4.59 14.49 -2.56
N GLU A 125 3.68 13.74 -1.95
CA GLU A 125 3.18 12.47 -2.46
C GLU A 125 1.90 12.71 -3.25
N VAL A 126 1.88 12.28 -4.51
CA VAL A 126 0.69 12.31 -5.36
C VAL A 126 0.20 10.89 -5.52
N ALA A 127 -1.09 10.67 -5.28
CA ALA A 127 -1.75 9.40 -5.55
C ALA A 127 -2.42 9.42 -6.93
N THR A 128 -2.24 8.35 -7.69
CA THR A 128 -2.91 8.16 -8.98
C THR A 128 -3.61 6.79 -9.00
N LEU A 129 -4.88 6.80 -9.37
CA LEU A 129 -5.69 5.61 -9.59
C LEU A 129 -5.78 5.38 -11.10
N VAL A 130 -5.32 4.22 -11.57
CA VAL A 130 -5.38 3.84 -12.99
C VAL A 130 -6.35 2.68 -13.14
N VAL A 131 -7.18 2.71 -14.18
CA VAL A 131 -8.19 1.69 -14.50
C VAL A 131 -7.93 1.14 -15.91
N GLY A 132 -7.95 -0.19 -16.07
CA GLY A 132 -7.78 -0.88 -17.36
C GLY A 132 -6.80 -2.04 -17.31
N ASP A 133 -6.51 -2.65 -18.47
CA ASP A 133 -5.52 -3.72 -18.59
C ASP A 133 -4.10 -3.14 -18.58
N PHE A 134 -3.26 -3.66 -17.68
CA PHE A 134 -1.90 -3.17 -17.46
C PHE A 134 -0.88 -4.19 -18.00
N GLU A 135 -0.20 -3.85 -19.10
CA GLU A 135 1.06 -4.51 -19.53
C GLU A 135 2.29 -3.90 -18.85
#